data_AF-A0A6B1ER38-F1
#
_entry.id   AF-A0A6B1ER38-F1
#
_cell.length_a   1.000
_cell.length_b   1.000
_cell.length_c   1.000
_cell.angle_alpha   90.00
_cell.angle_beta   90.00
_cell.angle_gamma   90.00
#
_symmetry.space_group_name_H-M   'P 1'
#
loop_
_entity.id
_entity.type
_entity.pdbx_description
1 polymer ?
#
loop_
_entity_poly.entity_id
_entity_poly.type
_entity_poly.pdbx_seq_one_letter_code
_entity_poly.pdbx_strand_id
1 'polypeptide(L)' 'MRLSKTRLSEIENLPDDTIDTSDIPELDDDFWENARRIVPENYLQIEQEVLEWFKGQGQNYHEQINTVLRAYMEAHR' A
#
# COMPACT_ATOMS: atom_id res chain seq x y z
N MET A 1 -11.01 11.51 -6.82
CA MET A 1 -10.91 12.96 -7.12
C MET A 1 -9.95 13.12 -8.29
N ARG A 2 -10.30 13.87 -9.36
CA ARG A 2 -9.40 14.12 -10.50
C ARG A 2 -9.08 15.61 -10.55
N LEU A 3 -7.81 15.98 -10.44
CA LEU A 3 -7.36 17.37 -10.53
C LEU A 3 -7.55 17.88 -11.97
N SER A 4 -7.93 19.16 -12.12
CA SER A 4 -8.01 19.81 -13.43
C SER A 4 -6.62 20.10 -13.97
N LYS A 5 -6.48 20.24 -15.30
CA LYS A 5 -5.20 20.59 -15.93
C LYS A 5 -4.65 21.93 -15.40
N THR A 6 -5.54 22.91 -15.22
CA THR A 6 -5.18 24.21 -14.64
C THR A 6 -4.61 24.06 -13.24
N ARG A 7 -5.22 23.24 -12.38
CA ARG A 7 -4.75 23.02 -11.01
C ARG A 7 -3.39 22.32 -10.98
N LEU A 8 -3.12 21.42 -11.92
CA LEU A 8 -1.81 20.77 -12.06
C LEU A 8 -0.73 21.79 -12.44
N SER A 9 -0.99 22.66 -13.42
CA SER A 9 -0.05 23.71 -13.82
C SER A 9 0.21 24.72 -12.70
N GLU A 10 -0.78 25.05 -11.86
CA GLU A 10 -0.57 25.90 -10.68
C GLU A 10 0.39 25.25 -9.66
N ILE A 11 0.25 23.95 -9.41
CA ILE A 11 1.10 23.22 -8.48
C ILE A 11 2.54 23.10 -9.03
N GLU A 12 2.69 22.84 -10.32
CA GLU A 12 3.98 22.70 -10.98
C GLU A 12 4.80 24.01 -10.99
N ASN A 13 4.13 25.17 -11.00
CA ASN A 13 4.78 26.47 -10.95
C ASN A 13 4.93 27.02 -9.52
N LEU A 14 4.55 26.27 -8.48
CA LEU A 14 4.71 26.67 -7.10
C LEU A 14 6.22 26.63 -6.74
N PRO A 15 6.82 27.72 -6.25
CA PRO A 15 8.20 27.72 -5.81
C PRO A 15 8.42 26.80 -4.59
N ASP A 16 9.50 26.01 -4.60
CA ASP A 16 9.80 25.04 -3.54
C ASP A 16 9.97 25.70 -2.16
N ASP A 17 10.47 26.93 -2.10
CA ASP A 17 10.65 27.72 -0.87
C ASP A 17 9.34 28.12 -0.19
N THR A 18 8.21 28.00 -0.89
CA THR A 18 6.87 28.24 -0.34
C THR A 18 6.20 26.97 0.20
N ILE A 19 6.84 25.81 0.04
CA ILE A 19 6.35 24.53 0.56
C ILE A 19 6.73 24.45 2.04
N ASP A 20 5.73 24.48 2.92
CA ASP A 20 5.92 24.24 4.35
C ASP A 20 6.16 22.75 4.60
N THR A 21 7.37 22.39 5.04
CA THR A 21 7.76 21.03 5.43
C THR A 21 8.00 20.91 6.93
N SER A 22 7.57 21.89 7.73
CA SER A 22 7.85 21.93 9.17
C SER A 22 7.27 20.75 9.96
N ASP A 23 6.26 20.08 9.41
CA ASP A 23 5.63 18.87 9.96
C ASP A 23 6.28 17.56 9.50
N ILE A 24 7.16 17.61 8.49
CA ILE A 24 7.83 16.45 7.91
C ILE A 24 9.35 16.69 7.97
N PRO A 25 9.97 16.48 9.15
CA PRO A 25 11.41 16.63 9.27
C PRO A 25 12.15 15.63 8.37
N GLU A 26 13.37 15.98 7.95
CA GLU A 26 14.22 15.08 7.18
C GLU A 26 14.55 13.81 7.99
N LEU A 27 14.65 12.68 7.29
CA LEU A 27 14.97 11.38 7.90
C LEU A 27 16.50 11.23 7.98
N ASP A 28 17.09 11.85 9.00
CA ASP A 28 18.52 11.88 9.27
C ASP A 28 19.05 10.59 9.93
N ASP A 29 20.36 10.56 10.20
CA ASP A 29 21.04 9.41 10.80
C ASP A 29 20.44 9.04 12.18
N ASP A 30 20.04 10.02 12.98
CA ASP A 30 19.43 9.81 14.31
C ASP A 30 18.04 9.14 14.21
N PHE A 31 17.25 9.51 13.20
CA PHE A 31 16.00 8.81 12.87
C PHE A 31 16.26 7.34 12.52
N TRP A 32 17.24 7.08 11.65
CA TRP A 32 17.53 5.72 11.19
C TRP A 32 18.20 4.85 12.25
N GLU A 33 18.95 5.42 13.19
CA GLU A 33 19.53 4.69 14.33
C GLU A 33 18.45 3.99 15.17
N ASN A 34 17.30 4.65 15.35
CA ASN A 34 16.20 4.16 16.17
C ASN A 34 15.05 3.52 15.36
N ALA A 35 15.14 3.56 14.04
CA ALA A 35 14.10 3.05 13.15
C ALA A 35 13.92 1.53 13.31
N ARG A 36 12.69 1.12 13.63
CA ARG A 36 12.33 -0.30 13.71
C ARG A 36 11.68 -0.74 12.42
N ARG A 37 12.32 -1.68 11.72
CA ARG A 37 11.72 -2.37 10.59
C ARG A 37 10.58 -3.26 11.09
N ILE A 38 9.35 -2.91 10.76
CA ILE A 38 8.19 -3.77 10.96
C ILE A 38 8.05 -4.65 9.71
N VAL A 39 8.38 -5.94 9.85
CA VAL A 39 8.06 -6.93 8.82
C VAL A 39 6.74 -7.59 9.23
N PRO A 40 5.68 -7.52 8.42
CA PRO A 40 4.45 -8.23 8.72
C PRO A 40 4.74 -9.74 8.78
N GLU A 41 4.40 -10.38 9.89
CA GLU A 41 4.65 -11.81 10.13
C GLU A 41 3.84 -12.71 9.18
N ASN A 42 2.70 -12.22 8.69
CA ASN A 42 1.75 -12.98 7.88
C ASN A 42 1.77 -12.48 6.43
N TYR A 43 2.79 -12.89 5.67
CA TYR A 43 2.81 -12.72 4.22
C TYR A 43 2.55 -14.07 3.54
N LEU A 44 1.61 -14.10 2.60
CA LEU A 44 1.39 -15.24 1.71
C LEU A 44 1.77 -14.82 0.30
N GLN A 45 2.75 -15.50 -0.29
CA GLN A 45 3.06 -15.32 -1.69
C GLN A 45 2.01 -16.04 -2.53
N ILE A 46 1.30 -15.29 -3.36
CA ILE A 46 0.29 -15.79 -4.30
C ILE A 46 0.77 -15.46 -5.70
N GLU A 47 0.61 -16.40 -6.63
CA GLU A 47 0.91 -16.13 -8.04
C GLU A 47 0.05 -14.97 -8.58
N GLN A 48 0.64 -14.15 -9.43
CA GLN A 48 -0.01 -12.94 -9.93
C GLN A 48 -1.34 -13.24 -10.64
N GLU A 49 -1.40 -14.28 -11.46
CA GLU A 49 -2.62 -14.67 -12.18
C GLU A 49 -3.75 -15.05 -11.23
N VAL A 50 -3.45 -15.81 -10.17
CA VAL A 50 -4.42 -16.21 -9.15
C VAL A 50 -4.93 -14.97 -8.40
N LEU A 51 -4.04 -14.05 -8.03
CA LEU A 51 -4.41 -12.81 -7.36
C LEU A 51 -5.34 -11.94 -8.23
N GLU A 52 -5.00 -11.78 -9.52
CA GLU A 52 -5.82 -10.99 -10.45
C GLU A 52 -7.21 -11.62 -10.67
N TRP A 53 -7.29 -12.96 -10.73
CA TRP A 53 -8.58 -13.65 -10.80
C TRP A 53 -9.47 -13.33 -9.59
N PHE A 54 -8.91 -13.37 -8.37
CA PHE A 54 -9.65 -13.01 -7.16
C PHE A 54 -10.04 -11.52 -7.12
N LYS A 55 -9.15 -10.61 -7.54
CA LYS A 55 -9.48 -9.18 -7.65
C LYS A 55 -10.63 -8.91 -8.64
N GLY A 56 -10.70 -9.69 -9.72
CA GLY A 56 -11.78 -9.62 -10.69
C GLY A 56 -13.16 -9.99 -10.12
N GLN A 57 -13.21 -10.70 -8.98
CA GLN A 57 -14.45 -11.12 -8.33
C GLN A 57 -15.06 -10.05 -7.41
N GLY A 58 -14.32 -8.97 -7.10
CA GLY A 58 -14.83 -7.84 -6.32
C GLY A 58 -13.88 -7.35 -5.23
N GLN A 59 -14.36 -6.40 -4.42
CA GLN A 59 -13.53 -5.70 -3.42
C GLN A 59 -13.07 -6.58 -2.25
N ASN A 60 -13.74 -7.72 -2.01
CA ASN A 60 -13.48 -8.60 -0.87
C ASN A 60 -12.58 -9.80 -1.23
N TYR A 61 -11.70 -9.63 -2.22
CA TYR A 61 -10.84 -10.71 -2.73
C TYR A 61 -9.95 -11.35 -1.63
N HIS A 62 -9.51 -10.57 -0.64
CA HIS A 62 -8.78 -11.09 0.52
C HIS A 62 -9.60 -12.07 1.39
N GLU A 63 -10.89 -11.79 1.60
CA GLU A 63 -11.78 -12.68 2.38
C GLU A 63 -12.08 -13.97 1.62
N GLN A 64 -12.24 -13.86 0.29
CA GLN A 64 -12.44 -15.02 -0.58
C GLN A 64 -11.23 -15.95 -0.57
N ILE A 65 -10.01 -15.41 -0.71
CA ILE A 65 -8.77 -16.18 -0.61
C ILE A 65 -8.72 -16.93 0.73
N ASN A 66 -8.97 -16.24 1.85
CA ASN A 66 -8.99 -16.87 3.17
C ASN A 66 -10.06 -17.97 3.29
N THR A 67 -11.23 -17.79 2.68
CA THR A 67 -12.31 -18.79 2.68
C THR A 67 -11.90 -20.06 1.95
N VAL A 68 -11.27 -19.93 0.77
CA VAL A 68 -10.75 -21.08 0.00
C VAL A 68 -9.67 -21.82 0.78
N LEU A 69 -8.72 -21.10 1.39
CA LEU A 69 -7.66 -21.70 2.20
C LEU A 69 -8.22 -22.46 3.41
N ARG A 70 -9.23 -21.92 4.10
CA ARG A 70 -9.92 -22.62 5.21
C ARG A 70 -10.61 -23.89 4.74
N ALA A 71 -11.37 -23.83 3.64
CA ALA A 71 -12.05 -24.99 3.10
C ALA A 71 -11.05 -26.10 2.70
N TYR A 72 -9.91 -25.73 2.12
CA TYR A 72 -8.83 -26.67 1.84
C TYR A 72 -8.27 -27.32 3.10
N MET A 73 -7.98 -26.53 4.14
CA MET A 73 -7.51 -27.03 5.43
C MET A 73 -8.51 -28.01 6.08
N GLU A 74 -9.80 -27.70 6.04
CA GLU A 74 -10.86 -28.55 6.61
C GLU A 74 -11.01 -29.87 5.86
N ALA A 75 -10.90 -29.86 4.53
CA ALA A 75 -11.01 -31.05 3.71
C ALA A 75 -9.81 -32.01 3.83
N HIS A 76 -8.65 -31.52 4.29
CA HIS A 76 -7.41 -32.28 4.43
C HIS A 76 -7.00 -32.54 5.88
N ARG A 77 -7.95 -32.35 6.81
CA ARG A 77 -7.79 -32.66 8.22
C ARG A 77 -8.21 -34.08 8.52
#